data_AF-K0RQU7-F1
#
_entry.id   AF-K0RQU7-F1
#
_cell.length_a   1.000
_cell.length_b   1.000
_cell.length_c   1.000
_cell.angle_alpha   90.00
_cell.angle_beta   90.00
_cell.angle_gamma   90.00
#
_symmetry.space_group_name_H-M   'P 1'
#
loop_
_entity.id
_entity.type
_entity.pdbx_description
1 polymer ?
#
loop_
_entity_poly.entity_id
_entity_poly.type
_entity_poly.pdbx_seq_one_letter_code
_entity_poly.pdbx_strand_id
1 'polypeptide(L)'
;MAYYRGEGVAQDKAKAIRCWESAAMRGCAESRTMLGCVELENWNFDRAVRHFMISAKMGFKKALDGIKEIFVKGRATKSQYAEALKGYQNAVEEMKSPERDEAARI
;
A
#
# COMPACT_ATOMS: atom_id res chain seq x y z
N MET A 1 20.31 31.68 12.80
CA MET A 1 20.60 31.01 11.52
C MET A 1 19.72 29.77 11.42
N ALA A 2 18.71 29.84 10.58
CA ALA A 2 17.63 28.88 10.48
C ALA A 2 17.72 28.13 9.14
N TYR A 3 18.30 26.92 9.10
CA TYR A 3 18.24 26.05 7.90
C TYR A 3 18.32 24.53 8.16
N TYR A 4 18.44 24.04 9.41
CA TYR A 4 18.66 22.60 9.65
C TYR A 4 17.42 21.71 9.76
N ARG A 5 16.20 22.25 9.78
CA ARG A 5 14.98 21.43 9.96
C ARG A 5 14.39 20.84 8.68
N GLY A 6 14.73 21.38 7.50
CA GLY A 6 14.16 20.94 6.22
C GLY A 6 15.01 19.89 5.50
N GLU A 7 16.33 20.09 5.45
CA GLU A 7 17.22 19.25 4.64
C GLU A 7 17.41 17.84 5.23
N GLY A 8 17.60 17.71 6.55
CA GLY A 8 17.75 16.41 7.20
C GLY A 8 16.48 15.55 7.06
N VAL A 9 15.31 16.15 7.27
CA VAL A 9 14.02 15.46 7.15
C VAL A 9 13.73 15.04 5.72
N ALA A 10 14.06 15.89 4.73
CA ALA A 10 13.93 15.54 3.32
C ALA A 10 14.88 14.40 2.90
N GLN A 11 16.13 14.43 3.38
CA GLN A 11 17.11 13.39 3.11
C GLN A 11 16.72 12.05 3.72
N ASP A 12 16.19 12.05 4.94
CA ASP A 12 15.72 10.84 5.61
C ASP A 12 14.47 10.27 4.96
N LYS A 13 13.56 11.14 4.47
CA LYS A 13 12.41 10.70 3.66
C LYS A 13 12.86 10.02 2.37
N ALA A 14 13.85 10.58 1.67
CA ALA A 14 14.39 9.98 0.45
C ALA A 14 15.05 8.61 0.70
N LYS A 15 15.79 8.46 1.80
CA LYS A 15 16.36 7.16 2.21
C LYS A 15 15.27 6.15 2.53
N ALA A 16 14.24 6.54 3.29
CA ALA A 16 13.11 5.69 3.63
C ALA A 16 12.37 5.20 2.38
N ILE A 17 12.12 6.08 1.41
CA ILE A 17 11.50 5.72 0.12
C ILE A 17 12.30 4.63 -0.58
N ARG A 18 13.63 4.77 -0.70
CA ARG A 18 14.48 3.74 -1.34
C ARG A 18 14.43 2.39 -0.63
N CYS A 19 14.42 2.40 0.71
CA CYS A 19 14.26 1.20 1.50
C CYS A 19 12.90 0.54 1.25
N TRP A 20 11.82 1.32 1.23
CA TRP A 20 10.48 0.81 0.93
C TRP A 20 10.35 0.31 -0.50
N GLU A 21 10.94 0.97 -1.51
CA GLU A 21 10.99 0.48 -2.89
C GLU A 21 11.63 -0.90 -2.96
N SER A 22 12.78 -1.05 -2.32
CA SER A 22 13.52 -2.32 -2.28
C SER A 22 12.72 -3.43 -1.60
N ALA A 23 12.13 -3.15 -0.43
CA ALA A 23 11.32 -4.12 0.29
C ALA A 23 10.00 -4.45 -0.43
N ALA A 24 9.39 -3.44 -1.07
CA ALA A 24 8.18 -3.62 -1.85
C ALA A 24 8.46 -4.48 -3.09
N MET A 25 9.58 -4.29 -3.80
CA MET A 25 9.99 -5.18 -4.90
C MET A 25 10.15 -6.65 -4.45
N ARG A 26 10.47 -6.88 -3.18
CA ARG A 26 10.54 -8.21 -2.56
C ARG A 26 9.19 -8.74 -2.05
N GLY A 27 8.08 -8.05 -2.34
CA GLY A 27 6.74 -8.47 -1.94
C GLY A 27 6.29 -7.96 -0.56
N CYS A 28 6.99 -7.01 0.07
CA CYS A 28 6.53 -6.45 1.33
C CYS A 28 5.30 -5.54 1.13
N ALA A 29 4.11 -6.04 1.49
CA ALA A 29 2.85 -5.30 1.37
C ALA A 29 2.82 -4.02 2.21
N GLU A 30 3.46 -4.02 3.38
CA GLU A 30 3.57 -2.85 4.25
C GLU A 30 4.41 -1.75 3.59
N SER A 31 5.59 -2.10 3.09
CA SER A 31 6.45 -1.14 2.38
C SER A 31 5.77 -0.58 1.13
N ARG A 32 5.03 -1.41 0.39
CA ARG A 32 4.24 -0.93 -0.75
C ARG A 32 3.09 -0.01 -0.32
N THR A 33 2.50 -0.22 0.86
CA THR A 33 1.51 0.70 1.45
C THR A 33 2.17 2.05 1.79
N MET A 34 3.38 2.05 2.36
CA MET A 34 4.10 3.30 2.65
C MET A 34 4.40 4.11 1.38
N LEU A 35 4.78 3.44 0.27
CA LEU A 35 4.93 4.10 -1.03
C LEU A 35 3.62 4.72 -1.52
N GLY A 36 2.48 4.05 -1.31
CA GLY A 36 1.16 4.60 -1.59
C GLY A 36 0.87 5.88 -0.78
N CYS A 37 1.24 5.90 0.51
CA CYS A 37 1.12 7.09 1.34
C CYS A 37 2.00 8.25 0.84
N VAL A 38 3.25 7.96 0.44
CA VAL A 38 4.15 8.97 -0.13
C VAL A 38 3.56 9.58 -1.41
N GLU A 39 3.02 8.75 -2.31
CA GLU A 39 2.37 9.24 -3.53
C GLU A 39 1.09 10.04 -3.22
N LEU A 40 0.36 9.67 -2.17
CA LEU A 40 -0.81 10.41 -1.70
C LEU A 40 -0.44 11.80 -1.16
N GLU A 41 0.63 11.89 -0.37
CA GLU A 41 1.18 13.16 0.13
C GLU A 41 1.65 14.06 -1.01
N ASN A 42 2.16 13.47 -2.09
CA ASN A 42 2.58 14.17 -3.30
C ASN A 42 1.43 14.45 -4.29
N TRP A 43 0.18 14.21 -3.89
CA TRP A 43 -1.03 14.40 -4.72
C TRP A 43 -1.09 13.55 -6.00
N ASN A 44 -0.27 12.50 -6.08
CA ASN A 44 -0.23 11.55 -7.18
C ASN A 44 -1.24 10.41 -6.94
N PHE A 45 -2.52 10.74 -6.94
CA PHE A 45 -3.60 9.81 -6.59
C PHE A 45 -3.60 8.52 -7.43
N ASP A 46 -3.35 8.60 -8.73
CA ASP A 46 -3.27 7.42 -9.59
C ASP A 46 -2.16 6.45 -9.17
N ARG A 47 -1.01 6.98 -8.77
CA ARG A 47 0.11 6.16 -8.27
C ARG A 47 -0.23 5.58 -6.90
N ALA A 48 -0.78 6.38 -6.00
CA ALA A 48 -1.20 5.94 -4.68
C ALA A 48 -2.20 4.77 -4.78
N VAL A 49 -3.24 4.89 -5.63
CA VAL A 49 -4.21 3.81 -5.87
C VAL A 49 -3.53 2.54 -6.37
N ARG A 50 -2.57 2.63 -7.31
CA ARG A 50 -1.84 1.44 -7.78
C ARG A 50 -1.05 0.75 -6.67
N HIS A 51 -0.32 1.52 -5.86
CA HIS A 51 0.42 0.98 -4.72
C HIS A 51 -0.51 0.28 -3.73
N PHE A 52 -1.58 0.97 -3.33
CA PHE A 52 -2.53 0.40 -2.40
C PHE A 52 -3.29 -0.80 -2.97
N MET A 53 -3.57 -0.85 -4.27
CA MET A 53 -4.28 -1.96 -4.90
C MET A 53 -3.47 -3.26 -4.79
N ILE A 54 -2.17 -3.17 -5.03
CA ILE A 54 -1.26 -4.31 -4.89
C ILE A 54 -1.26 -4.79 -3.43
N SER A 55 -1.09 -3.88 -2.46
CA SER A 55 -1.07 -4.24 -1.04
C SER A 55 -2.42 -4.78 -0.54
N ALA A 56 -3.55 -4.23 -1.01
CA ALA A 56 -4.88 -4.72 -0.67
C ALA A 56 -5.09 -6.15 -1.16
N LYS A 57 -4.65 -6.47 -2.38
CA LYS A 57 -4.64 -7.84 -2.95
C LYS A 57 -3.71 -8.82 -2.22
N MET A 58 -2.86 -8.33 -1.31
CA MET A 58 -2.06 -9.16 -0.40
C MET A 58 -2.69 -9.29 1.00
N GLY A 59 -3.93 -8.83 1.18
CA GLY A 59 -4.65 -8.89 2.45
C GLY A 59 -4.31 -7.76 3.42
N PHE A 60 -3.70 -6.66 2.95
CA PHE A 60 -3.31 -5.56 3.82
C PHE A 60 -4.45 -4.53 3.98
N LYS A 61 -5.11 -4.54 5.14
CA LYS A 61 -6.27 -3.68 5.42
C LYS A 61 -5.96 -2.18 5.34
N LYS A 62 -4.79 -1.75 5.81
CA LYS A 62 -4.35 -0.34 5.75
C LYS A 62 -4.33 0.20 4.31
N ALA A 63 -4.00 -0.64 3.33
CA ALA A 63 -4.00 -0.24 1.93
C ALA A 63 -5.42 -0.06 1.38
N LEU A 64 -6.34 -0.93 1.78
CA LEU A 64 -7.76 -0.79 1.45
C LEU A 64 -8.35 0.51 2.02
N ASP A 65 -8.01 0.84 3.27
CA ASP A 65 -8.40 2.11 3.90
C ASP A 65 -7.83 3.33 3.15
N GLY A 66 -6.59 3.23 2.65
CA GLY A 66 -5.97 4.26 1.80
C GLY A 66 -6.76 4.50 0.49
N ILE A 67 -7.20 3.45 -0.20
CA ILE A 67 -8.03 3.61 -1.41
C ILE A 67 -9.41 4.18 -1.06
N LYS A 68 -9.99 3.77 0.07
CA LYS A 68 -11.25 4.33 0.56
C LYS A 68 -11.14 5.84 0.77
N GLU A 69 -10.04 6.31 1.36
CA GLU A 69 -9.79 7.75 1.54
C GLU A 69 -9.74 8.49 0.19
N ILE A 70 -8.99 7.95 -0.78
CA ILE A 70 -8.90 8.53 -2.13
C ILE A 70 -10.27 8.54 -2.83
N PHE A 71 -11.08 7.51 -2.62
CA PHE A 71 -12.43 7.39 -3.15
C PHE A 71 -13.39 8.43 -2.53
N VAL A 72 -13.37 8.60 -1.20
CA VAL A 72 -14.18 9.62 -0.50
C VAL A 72 -13.82 11.04 -0.95
N LYS A 73 -12.55 11.27 -1.29
CA LYS A 73 -12.07 12.54 -1.88
C LYS A 73 -12.44 12.71 -3.37
N GLY A 74 -13.15 11.75 -3.97
CA GLY A 74 -13.56 11.79 -5.38
C GLY A 74 -12.41 11.59 -6.38
N ARG A 75 -11.26 11.07 -5.94
CA ARG A 75 -10.06 10.90 -6.78
C ARG A 75 -9.84 9.46 -7.24
N ALA A 76 -10.50 8.49 -6.60
CA ALA A 76 -10.57 7.12 -7.07
C ALA A 76 -11.98 6.82 -7.57
N THR A 77 -12.08 5.94 -8.55
CA THR A 77 -13.37 5.51 -9.10
C THR A 77 -14.02 4.45 -8.21
N LYS A 78 -15.35 4.31 -8.32
CA LYS A 78 -16.10 3.23 -7.66
C LYS A 78 -15.55 1.84 -8.06
N SER A 79 -15.13 1.67 -9.31
CA SER A 79 -14.55 0.42 -9.80
C SER A 79 -13.22 0.11 -9.12
N GLN A 80 -12.33 1.10 -8.97
CA GLN A 80 -11.05 0.91 -8.27
C GLN A 80 -11.25 0.52 -6.80
N TYR A 81 -12.20 1.16 -6.11
CA TYR A 81 -12.49 0.79 -4.72
C TYR A 81 -13.11 -0.61 -4.60
N ALA A 82 -14.05 -0.96 -5.48
CA ALA A 82 -14.66 -2.29 -5.50
C ALA A 82 -13.65 -3.40 -5.82
N GLU A 83 -12.71 -3.15 -6.74
CA GLU A 83 -11.63 -4.08 -7.06
C GLU A 83 -10.69 -4.29 -5.87
N ALA A 84 -10.34 -3.21 -5.16
CA ALA A 84 -9.51 -3.30 -3.96
C ALA A 84 -10.20 -4.11 -2.85
N LEU A 85 -11.49 -3.89 -2.62
CA LEU A 85 -12.31 -4.66 -1.67
C LEU A 85 -12.31 -6.14 -2.02
N LYS A 86 -12.60 -6.48 -3.28
CA LYS A 86 -12.62 -7.86 -3.76
C LYS A 86 -11.25 -8.52 -3.62
N GLY A 87 -10.18 -7.83 -4.01
CA GLY A 87 -8.82 -8.33 -3.87
C GLY A 87 -8.43 -8.63 -2.42
N TYR A 88 -8.81 -7.74 -1.50
CA TYR A 88 -8.60 -7.94 -0.06
C TYR A 88 -9.39 -9.13 0.48
N GLN A 89 -10.67 -9.26 0.12
CA GLN A 89 -11.51 -10.38 0.55
C GLN A 89 -10.92 -11.71 0.09
N ASN A 90 -10.58 -11.83 -1.20
CA ASN A 90 -9.96 -13.03 -1.74
C ASN A 90 -8.68 -13.39 -0.97
N ALA A 91 -7.80 -12.42 -0.70
CA ALA A 91 -6.57 -12.67 0.05
C ALA A 91 -6.82 -13.14 1.50
N VAL A 92 -7.83 -12.59 2.16
CA VAL A 92 -8.22 -13.00 3.52
C VAL A 92 -8.86 -14.39 3.52
N GLU A 93 -9.63 -14.73 2.50
CA GLU A 93 -10.22 -16.07 2.35
C GLU A 93 -9.15 -17.11 2.08
N GLU A 94 -8.26 -16.89 1.11
CA GLU A 94 -7.12 -17.78 0.82
C GLU A 94 -6.21 -18.02 2.04
N MET A 95 -6.05 -17.03 2.93
CA MET A 95 -5.30 -17.21 4.17
C MET A 95 -6.02 -18.10 5.21
N LYS A 96 -7.34 -18.25 5.11
CA LYS A 96 -8.16 -19.05 6.03
C LYS A 96 -8.46 -20.45 5.49
N SER A 97 -8.26 -20.70 4.20
CA SER A 97 -8.67 -21.97 3.61
C SER A 97 -7.75 -23.12 4.03
N PRO A 98 -8.30 -24.32 4.30
CA PRO A 98 -7.56 -25.48 4.79
C PRO A 98 -6.49 -26.00 3.81
N GLU A 99 -6.56 -25.63 2.52
CA GLU A 99 -5.54 -25.99 1.53
C GLU A 99 -4.15 -25.41 1.87
N ARG A 100 -4.08 -24.28 2.59
CA ARG A 100 -2.81 -23.75 3.13
C ARG A 100 -2.30 -24.54 4.33
N ASP A 101 -3.19 -24.99 5.21
CA ASP A 101 -2.83 -25.82 6.37
C ASP A 101 -2.31 -27.19 5.93
N GLU A 102 -2.85 -27.74 4.84
CA GLU A 102 -2.39 -29.00 4.25
C GLU A 102 -1.02 -28.83 3.56
N ALA A 103 -0.81 -27.74 2.82
CA ALA A 103 0.46 -27.46 2.14
C ALA A 103 1.62 -27.14 3.09
N ALA A 104 1.34 -26.70 4.33
CA ALA A 104 2.35 -26.47 5.37
C ALA A 104 2.75 -27.76 6.14
N ARG A 105 2.08 -28.89 5.89
CA ARG A 105 2.31 -30.18 6.56
C ARG A 105 3.12 -31.19 5.73
N ILE A 106 3.53 -30.83 4.51
CA ILE A 106 4.36 -31.64 3.61
C ILE A 106 5.80 -31.14 3.67
#